data_AF-A0A1B4VB09-F1
#
_entry.id   AF-A0A1B4VB09-F1
#
_cell.length_a   1.000
_cell.length_b   1.000
_cell.length_c   1.000
_cell.angle_alpha   90.00
_cell.angle_beta   90.00
_cell.angle_gamma   90.00
#
_symmetry.space_group_name_H-M   'P 1'
#
loop_
_entity.id
_entity.type
_entity.pdbx_description
1 polymer ?
#
loop_
_entity_poly.entity_id
_entity_poly.type
_entity_poly.pdbx_seq_one_letter_code
_entity_poly.pdbx_strand_id
1 'polypeptide(L)'
;MDPVKAWRHSFSAVKALALGRESVGDRLREAYFEHLKFISSNPDVPPALQDEHRELLGELGRLYPTRRVRKVDKDKAAQLAKRVVSFYDRLLKALASP
;
A
#
# COMPACT_ATOMS: atom_id res chain seq x y z
N MET A 1 -22.81 2.58 2.25
CA MET A 1 -21.79 2.08 1.30
C MET A 1 -21.14 0.85 1.91
N ASP A 2 -20.83 -0.16 1.09
CA ASP A 2 -20.24 -1.42 1.52
C ASP A 2 -18.71 -1.26 1.70
N PRO A 3 -18.16 -1.34 2.94
CA PRO A 3 -16.74 -1.14 3.23
C PRO A 3 -15.85 -2.13 2.45
N VAL A 4 -16.38 -3.32 2.20
CA VAL A 4 -15.74 -4.43 1.49
C VAL A 4 -15.66 -4.17 -0.02
N LYS A 5 -16.52 -3.30 -0.57
CA LYS A 5 -16.53 -2.91 -1.98
C LYS A 5 -15.57 -1.74 -2.28
N ALA A 6 -15.32 -0.86 -1.32
CA ALA A 6 -14.30 0.19 -1.40
C ALA A 6 -12.87 -0.38 -1.33
N TRP A 7 -12.66 -1.44 -0.56
CA TRP A 7 -11.40 -2.17 -0.47
C TRP A 7 -11.10 -3.13 -1.63
N ARG A 8 -12.13 -3.63 -2.31
CA ARG A 8 -11.99 -4.37 -3.58
C ARG A 8 -11.35 -3.53 -4.70
N HIS A 9 -11.38 -2.20 -4.60
CA HIS A 9 -10.59 -1.31 -5.45
C HIS A 9 -9.12 -1.20 -5.01
N SER A 10 -8.85 -1.18 -3.70
CA SER A 10 -7.49 -1.19 -3.13
C SER A 10 -6.67 -2.41 -3.56
N PHE A 11 -7.34 -3.55 -3.82
CA PHE A 11 -6.73 -4.78 -4.34
C PHE A 11 -6.58 -4.82 -5.87
N SER A 12 -7.32 -3.97 -6.61
CA SER A 12 -7.14 -3.80 -8.06
C SER A 12 -5.93 -2.93 -8.43
N ALA A 13 -5.48 -2.05 -7.52
CA ALA A 13 -4.27 -1.23 -7.69
C ALA A 13 -2.98 -2.02 -7.40
N VAL A 14 -3.03 -2.97 -6.45
CA VAL A 14 -1.99 -4.00 -6.31
C VAL A 14 -1.90 -4.88 -7.57
N LYS A 15 -3.03 -5.11 -8.27
CA LYS A 15 -3.14 -5.81 -9.56
C LYS A 15 -2.39 -5.12 -10.73
N ALA A 16 -2.12 -3.81 -10.66
CA ALA A 16 -1.27 -3.11 -11.64
C ALA A 16 0.24 -3.37 -11.42
N LEU A 17 0.63 -3.91 -10.26
CA LEU A 17 2.01 -4.30 -9.97
C LEU A 17 2.51 -5.49 -10.82
N ALA A 18 1.70 -6.14 -11.67
CA ALA A 18 2.11 -7.34 -12.43
C ALA A 18 2.20 -7.23 -13.98
N LEU A 19 1.62 -6.21 -14.65
CA LEU A 19 1.40 -6.27 -16.12
C LEU A 19 2.05 -5.16 -17.00
N GLY A 20 2.80 -4.20 -16.43
CA GLY A 20 3.44 -3.10 -17.21
C GLY A 20 4.94 -3.30 -17.55
N ARG A 21 5.53 -2.40 -18.36
CA ARG A 21 6.99 -2.34 -18.61
C ARG A 21 7.80 -1.62 -17.51
N GLU A 22 7.13 -1.01 -16.53
CA GLU A 22 7.75 -0.13 -15.53
C GLU A 22 8.35 -0.91 -14.34
N SER A 23 9.31 -0.33 -13.62
CA SER A 23 9.94 -1.03 -12.48
C SER A 23 8.99 -1.16 -11.28
N VAL A 24 9.22 -2.15 -10.42
CA VAL A 24 8.45 -2.30 -9.15
C VAL A 24 8.49 -1.02 -8.31
N GLY A 25 9.63 -0.31 -8.34
CA GLY A 25 9.79 0.96 -7.65
C GLY A 25 8.88 2.07 -8.19
N ASP A 26 8.66 2.14 -9.50
CA ASP A 26 7.78 3.15 -10.12
C ASP A 26 6.32 2.91 -9.75
N ARG A 27 5.90 1.64 -9.79
CA ARG A 27 4.53 1.25 -9.47
C ARG A 27 4.20 1.43 -7.99
N LEU A 28 5.15 1.09 -7.11
CA LEU A 28 4.99 1.29 -5.68
C LEU A 28 4.91 2.79 -5.34
N ARG A 29 5.70 3.64 -6.03
CA ARG A 29 5.62 5.10 -5.91
C ARG A 29 4.24 5.63 -6.28
N GLU A 30 3.70 5.22 -7.43
CA GLU A 30 2.36 5.62 -7.87
C GLU A 30 1.29 5.17 -6.88
N ALA A 31 1.29 3.89 -6.46
CA ALA A 31 0.36 3.38 -5.47
C ALA A 31 0.43 4.15 -4.14
N TYR A 32 1.64 4.49 -3.68
CA TYR A 32 1.83 5.27 -2.45
C TYR A 32 1.19 6.67 -2.54
N PHE A 33 1.46 7.41 -3.63
CA PHE A 33 0.99 8.77 -3.79
C PHE A 33 -0.49 8.90 -4.14
N GLU A 34 -1.06 7.94 -4.86
CA GLU A 34 -2.47 7.96 -5.28
C GLU A 34 -3.42 7.38 -4.23
N HIS A 35 -2.97 6.41 -3.45
CA HIS A 35 -3.87 5.62 -2.61
C HIS A 35 -3.36 5.45 -1.17
N LEU A 36 -2.17 4.88 -0.98
CA LEU A 36 -1.74 4.40 0.35
C LEU A 36 -1.65 5.53 1.39
N LYS A 37 -1.09 6.69 1.02
CA LYS A 37 -0.91 7.80 1.96
C LYS A 37 -2.22 8.44 2.43
N PHE A 38 -3.34 8.20 1.73
CA PHE A 38 -4.64 8.78 2.06
C PHE A 38 -5.51 7.85 2.89
N ILE A 39 -5.14 6.56 2.98
CA ILE A 39 -5.87 5.54 3.74
C ILE A 39 -5.56 5.63 5.24
N SER A 40 -4.48 6.30 5.66
CA SER A 40 -4.12 6.50 7.08
C SER A 40 -5.20 7.18 7.91
N SER A 41 -6.13 7.88 7.27
CA SER A 41 -7.22 8.61 7.93
C SER A 41 -8.52 7.80 7.97
N ASN A 42 -8.53 6.54 7.51
CA ASN A 42 -9.74 5.73 7.49
C ASN A 42 -9.95 5.08 8.87
N PRO A 43 -11.04 5.42 9.60
CA PRO A 43 -11.36 4.86 10.91
C PRO A 43 -11.59 3.34 10.89
N ASP A 44 -11.72 2.72 9.71
CA ASP A 44 -11.97 1.29 9.53
C ASP A 44 -10.71 0.42 9.60
N VAL A 45 -9.51 0.98 9.85
CA VAL A 45 -8.31 0.17 10.12
C VAL A 45 -8.40 -0.40 11.54
N PRO A 46 -8.44 -1.74 11.70
CA PRO A 46 -8.51 -2.35 13.03
C PRO A 46 -7.36 -1.89 13.93
N PRO A 47 -7.60 -1.63 15.23
CA PRO A 47 -6.56 -1.13 16.14
C PRO A 47 -5.26 -1.95 16.11
N ALA A 48 -5.38 -3.27 16.00
CA ALA A 48 -4.24 -4.20 15.93
C ALA A 48 -3.33 -4.01 14.69
N LEU A 49 -3.80 -3.32 13.65
CA LEU A 49 -3.08 -3.09 12.40
C LEU A 49 -2.67 -1.62 12.21
N GLN A 50 -3.07 -0.71 13.12
CA GLN A 50 -2.80 0.72 12.96
C GLN A 50 -1.30 1.07 13.06
N ASP A 51 -0.58 0.47 14.00
CA ASP A 51 0.85 0.75 14.17
C ASP A 51 1.67 0.23 13.00
N GLU A 52 1.35 -0.97 12.52
CA GLU A 52 2.00 -1.52 11.33
C GLU A 52 1.72 -0.66 10.09
N HIS A 53 0.47 -0.20 9.93
CA HIS A 53 0.11 0.71 8.84
C HIS A 53 0.93 1.99 8.88
N ARG A 54 1.04 2.59 10.08
CA ARG A 54 1.82 3.83 10.32
C ARG A 54 3.29 3.64 9.98
N GLU A 55 3.89 2.53 10.41
CA GLU A 55 5.28 2.19 10.13
C GLU A 55 5.51 2.02 8.63
N LEU A 56 4.64 1.26 7.97
CA LEU A 56 4.71 1.00 6.53
C LEU A 56 4.61 2.28 5.72
N LEU A 57 3.69 3.19 6.06
CA LEU A 57 3.59 4.50 5.42
C LEU A 57 4.80 5.38 5.70
N GLY A 58 5.36 5.32 6.91
CA GLY A 58 6.61 6.03 7.24
C GLY A 58 7.79 5.56 6.40
N GLU A 59 7.92 4.24 6.19
CA GLU A 59 8.96 3.69 5.30
C GLU A 59 8.75 4.05 3.84
N LEU A 60 7.51 4.00 3.34
CA LEU A 60 7.18 4.42 1.99
C LEU A 60 7.44 5.92 1.79
N GLY A 61 7.13 6.76 2.77
CA GLY A 61 7.43 8.19 2.75
C GLY A 61 8.93 8.50 2.75
N ARG A 62 9.74 7.69 3.46
CA ARG A 62 11.21 7.79 3.40
C ARG A 62 11.79 7.33 2.06
N LEU A 63 11.24 6.26 1.48
CA LEU A 63 11.67 5.76 0.18
C LEU A 63 11.24 6.71 -0.97
N TYR A 64 10.07 7.33 -0.83
CA TYR A 64 9.47 8.23 -1.81
C TYR A 64 9.12 9.60 -1.18
N PRO A 65 10.12 10.42 -0.80
CA PRO A 65 9.88 11.73 -0.19
C PRO A 65 9.15 12.68 -1.14
N THR A 66 9.30 12.49 -2.46
CA THR A 66 8.55 13.24 -3.47
C THR A 66 8.12 12.32 -4.62
N ARG A 67 7.08 12.72 -5.35
CA ARG A 67 6.60 11.98 -6.53
C ARG A 67 7.63 11.93 -7.67
N ARG A 68 8.64 12.81 -7.67
CA ARG A 68 9.64 12.93 -8.74
C ARG A 68 10.89 12.07 -8.52
N VAL A 69 10.98 11.32 -7.44
CA VAL A 69 12.12 10.41 -7.21
C VAL A 69 12.13 9.31 -8.27
N ARG A 70 13.22 9.26 -9.06
CA ARG A 70 13.41 8.31 -10.17
C ARG A 70 14.39 7.18 -9.87
N LYS A 71 15.24 7.34 -8.84
CA LYS A 71 16.20 6.33 -8.42
C LYS A 71 15.94 5.98 -6.97
N VAL A 72 15.34 4.83 -6.76
CA VAL A 72 15.20 4.19 -5.45
C VAL A 72 15.91 2.86 -5.48
N ASP A 73 16.32 2.39 -4.31
CA ASP A 73 16.82 1.04 -4.14
C ASP A 73 15.72 0.05 -4.56
N LYS A 74 16.04 -0.79 -5.56
CA LYS A 74 15.10 -1.73 -6.16
C LYS A 74 14.73 -2.85 -5.20
N ASP A 75 15.67 -3.31 -4.38
CA ASP A 75 15.46 -4.40 -3.43
C ASP A 75 14.61 -3.90 -2.27
N LYS A 76 14.88 -2.69 -1.79
CA LYS A 76 14.04 -2.04 -0.78
C LYS A 76 12.63 -1.78 -1.29
N ALA A 77 12.48 -1.32 -2.53
CA ALA A 77 11.17 -1.13 -3.15
C ALA A 77 10.42 -2.47 -3.29
N ALA A 78 11.09 -3.54 -3.70
CA ALA A 78 10.48 -4.86 -3.79
C ALA A 78 10.07 -5.41 -2.41
N GLN A 79 10.90 -5.22 -1.39
CA GLN A 79 10.58 -5.61 -0.01
C GLN A 79 9.35 -4.86 0.52
N LEU A 80 9.30 -3.54 0.31
CA LEU A 80 8.17 -2.73 0.73
C LEU A 80 6.89 -3.06 -0.03
N ALA A 81 6.97 -3.32 -1.34
CA ALA A 81 5.83 -3.80 -2.11
C ALA A 81 5.26 -5.10 -1.53
N LYS A 82 6.11 -6.07 -1.17
CA LYS A 82 5.67 -7.32 -0.51
C LYS A 82 5.00 -7.07 0.83
N ARG A 83 5.54 -6.14 1.64
CA ARG A 83 4.94 -5.75 2.93
C ARG A 83 3.57 -5.11 2.73
N VAL A 84 3.42 -4.23 1.74
CA VAL A 84 2.12 -3.64 1.37
C VAL A 84 1.12 -4.73 1.05
N VAL A 85 1.45 -5.67 0.15
CA VAL A 85 0.54 -6.77 -0.20
C VAL A 85 0.15 -7.61 1.03
N SER A 86 1.11 -7.95 1.87
CA SER A 86 0.89 -8.78 3.07
C SER A 86 0.08 -8.07 4.15
N PHE A 87 0.23 -6.74 4.27
CA PHE A 87 -0.58 -5.91 5.15
C PHE A 87 -2.04 -5.92 4.69
N TYR A 88 -2.29 -5.62 3.41
CA TYR A 88 -3.65 -5.59 2.86
C TYR A 88 -4.37 -6.95 2.94
N ASP A 89 -3.66 -8.06 2.77
CA ASP A 89 -4.25 -9.40 2.94
C ASP A 89 -4.75 -9.62 4.39
N ARG A 90 -3.96 -9.23 5.39
CA ARG A 90 -4.36 -9.33 6.80
C ARG A 90 -5.47 -8.36 7.16
N LEU A 91 -5.41 -7.16 6.61
CA LEU A 91 -6.42 -6.12 6.76
C LEU A 91 -7.78 -6.64 6.22
N LEU A 92 -7.79 -7.22 5.02
CA LEU A 92 -8.95 -7.88 4.40
C LEU A 92 -9.53 -9.00 5.27
N LYS A 93 -8.68 -9.86 5.82
CA LYS A 93 -9.11 -10.93 6.73
C LYS A 93 -9.72 -10.39 8.02
N ALA A 94 -9.18 -9.29 8.55
CA ALA A 94 -9.68 -8.67 9.76
C ALA A 94 -11.07 -8.03 9.57
N LEU A 95 -11.36 -7.39 8.43
CA LEU A 95 -12.71 -6.85 8.17
C LEU A 95 -13.72 -7.89 7.67
N ALA A 96 -13.26 -9.04 7.17
CA ALA A 96 -14.13 -10.15 6.82
C ALA A 96 -14.53 -11.00 8.03
N SER A 97 -13.91 -10.77 9.20
CA SER A 97 -14.28 -11.43 10.46
C SER A 97 -15.44 -10.66 11.11
N PRO A 98 -16.58 -11.30 11.41
CA PRO A 98 -17.78 -10.66 11.94
C PRO A 98 -17.63 -10.14 13.38
#